data_AF-A0A2C5XX26-F1
#
_entry.id   AF-A0A2C5XX26-F1
#
_cell.length_a   1.000
_cell.length_b   1.000
_cell.length_c   1.000
_cell.angle_alpha   90.00
_cell.angle_beta   90.00
_cell.angle_gamma   90.00
#
_symmetry.space_group_name_H-M   'P 1'
#
loop_
_entity.id
_entity.type
_entity.pdbx_description
1 polymer ?
#
loop_
_entity_poly.entity_id
_entity_poly.type
_entity_poly.pdbx_seq_one_letter_code
_entity_poly.pdbx_strand_id
1 'polypeptide(L)'
;MLGFITPVATDHIAYRYGFVFVGSNLVAAVIVFFFLYETRMLSLESVDILYNDMEVKAWNSAKWVPPGYITREERDVGHFRRLSVAYNTQWNREDEGPSTENKRPTTERVQHGPEPKQEQDA
;
A
#
# COMPACT_ATOMS: atom_id res chain seq x y z
N MET A 1 -31.97 -21.31 1.11
CA MET A 1 -31.59 -22.65 0.61
C MET A 1 -31.08 -23.63 1.68
N LEU A 2 -30.79 -23.21 2.93
CA LEU A 2 -30.40 -24.17 4.00
C LEU A 2 -31.59 -24.96 4.60
N GLY A 3 -32.79 -24.36 4.63
CA GLY A 3 -33.97 -24.97 5.25
C GLY A 3 -34.49 -26.24 4.57
N PHE A 4 -34.15 -26.48 3.30
CA PHE A 4 -34.57 -27.68 2.56
C PHE A 4 -33.66 -28.89 2.79
N ILE A 5 -32.39 -28.68 3.15
CA ILE A 5 -31.38 -29.73 3.32
C ILE A 5 -31.30 -30.17 4.80
N THR A 6 -31.56 -29.23 5.71
CA THR A 6 -31.57 -29.45 7.16
C THR A 6 -32.51 -30.57 7.63
N PRO A 7 -33.77 -30.71 7.17
CA PRO A 7 -34.63 -31.81 7.62
C PRO A 7 -34.09 -33.20 7.24
N VAL A 8 -33.49 -33.35 6.05
CA VAL A 8 -32.85 -34.61 5.62
C VAL A 8 -31.63 -34.94 6.48
N ALA A 9 -30.81 -33.94 6.82
CA ALA A 9 -29.62 -34.16 7.66
C ALA A 9 -29.99 -34.51 9.12
N THR A 10 -31.06 -33.92 9.65
CA THR A 10 -31.47 -34.12 11.04
C THR A 10 -32.12 -35.50 11.24
N ASP A 11 -32.78 -36.04 10.20
CA ASP A 11 -33.38 -37.39 10.23
C ASP A 11 -32.31 -38.49 10.40
N HIS A 12 -31.17 -38.37 9.70
CA HIS A 12 -30.12 -39.39 9.73
C HIS A 12 -29.12 -39.25 10.87
N ILE A 13 -28.95 -38.05 11.42
CA ILE A 13 -27.83 -37.74 12.33
C ILE A 13 -28.27 -37.08 13.64
N ALA A 14 -29.55 -36.73 13.77
CA ALA A 14 -30.19 -36.19 14.97
C ALA A 14 -29.36 -35.06 15.62
N TYR A 15 -29.08 -35.14 16.93
CA TYR A 15 -28.31 -34.14 17.68
C TYR A 15 -26.87 -33.95 17.16
N ARG A 16 -26.30 -34.95 16.46
CA ARG A 16 -24.93 -34.86 15.92
C ARG A 16 -24.79 -33.80 14.83
N TYR A 17 -25.90 -33.39 14.21
CA TYR A 17 -25.93 -32.32 13.21
C TYR A 17 -25.40 -31.00 13.78
N GLY A 18 -25.66 -30.73 15.07
CA GLY A 18 -25.17 -29.53 15.74
C GLY A 18 -23.64 -29.43 15.75
N PHE A 19 -22.94 -30.55 15.95
CA PHE A 19 -21.47 -30.57 15.92
C PHE A 19 -20.92 -30.33 14.51
N VAL A 20 -21.59 -30.86 13.47
CA VAL A 20 -21.22 -30.61 12.08
C VAL A 20 -21.44 -29.14 11.72
N PHE A 21 -22.54 -28.56 12.19
CA PHE A 21 -22.84 -27.14 11.98
C PHE A 21 -21.82 -26.23 12.68
N VAL A 22 -21.48 -26.49 13.94
CA VAL A 22 -20.44 -25.72 14.64
C VAL A 22 -19.08 -25.94 13.98
N GLY A 23 -18.76 -27.17 13.57
CA GLY A 23 -17.52 -27.49 12.86
C GLY A 23 -17.39 -26.75 11.53
N SER A 24 -18.45 -26.70 10.72
CA SER A 24 -18.43 -25.97 9.45
C SER A 24 -18.27 -24.46 9.65
N ASN A 25 -18.93 -23.89 10.67
CA ASN A 25 -18.78 -22.48 11.03
C ASN A 25 -17.36 -22.17 11.52
N LEU A 26 -16.75 -23.06 12.31
CA LEU A 26 -15.38 -22.90 12.78
C LEU A 26 -14.39 -22.95 11.60
N VAL A 27 -14.55 -23.89 10.68
CA VAL A 27 -13.74 -23.96 9.46
C VAL A 27 -13.91 -22.70 8.61
N ALA A 28 -15.15 -22.23 8.42
CA ALA A 28 -15.42 -20.99 7.71
C ALA A 28 -14.76 -19.78 8.41
N ALA A 29 -14.83 -19.70 9.74
CA ALA A 29 -14.18 -18.64 10.53
C ALA A 29 -12.67 -18.66 10.36
N VAL A 30 -12.03 -19.84 10.37
CA VAL A 30 -10.59 -19.99 10.11
C VAL A 30 -10.25 -19.50 8.71
N ILE A 31 -10.98 -19.94 7.68
CA ILE A 31 -10.73 -19.52 6.30
C ILE A 31 -10.85 -17.99 6.16
N VAL A 32 -11.92 -17.40 6.70
CA VAL A 32 -12.14 -15.95 6.66
C VAL A 32 -11.02 -15.20 7.39
N PHE A 33 -10.61 -15.67 8.56
CA PHE A 33 -9.58 -15.00 9.35
C PHE A 33 -8.21 -14.97 8.65
N PHE A 34 -7.84 -16.05 7.96
CA PHE A 34 -6.52 -16.14 7.32
C PHE A 34 -6.48 -15.61 5.88
N PHE A 35 -7.58 -15.68 5.14
CA PHE A 35 -7.57 -15.41 3.69
C PHE A 35 -8.44 -14.22 3.24
N LEU A 36 -9.35 -13.71 4.07
CA LEU A 36 -10.23 -12.62 3.64
C LEU A 36 -9.62 -11.25 3.96
N TYR A 37 -9.29 -10.49 2.92
CA TYR A 37 -8.88 -9.09 3.04
C TYR A 37 -10.09 -8.17 3.17
N GLU A 38 -9.97 -7.14 4.00
CA GLU A 38 -11.02 -6.16 4.28
C GLU A 38 -11.08 -5.10 3.17
N THR A 39 -12.06 -5.25 2.27
CA THR A 39 -12.25 -4.42 1.08
C THR A 39 -13.30 -3.33 1.24
N ARG A 40 -13.91 -3.15 2.42
CA ARG A 40 -14.90 -2.09 2.60
C ARG A 40 -14.27 -0.69 2.49
N MET A 41 -15.04 0.20 1.88
CA MET A 41 -14.65 1.60 1.62
C MET A 41 -13.43 1.75 0.70
N LEU A 42 -13.12 0.71 -0.10
CA LEU A 42 -12.06 0.73 -1.11
C LEU A 42 -12.69 0.69 -2.50
N SER A 43 -12.07 1.37 -3.47
CA SER A 43 -12.42 1.26 -4.88
C SER A 43 -11.90 -0.05 -5.48
N LEU A 44 -12.43 -0.46 -6.64
CA LEU A 44 -12.04 -1.72 -7.28
C LEU A 44 -10.56 -1.75 -7.67
N GLU A 45 -10.00 -0.63 -8.12
CA GLU A 45 -8.57 -0.52 -8.40
C GLU A 45 -7.72 -0.61 -7.13
N SER A 46 -8.20 -0.06 -6.01
CA SER A 46 -7.50 -0.14 -4.74
C SER A 46 -7.53 -1.55 -4.15
N VAL A 47 -8.61 -2.29 -4.39
CA VAL A 47 -8.72 -3.70 -4.02
C VAL A 47 -7.72 -4.55 -4.80
N ASP A 48 -7.57 -4.32 -6.10
CA ASP A 48 -6.56 -5.02 -6.91
C ASP A 48 -5.13 -4.79 -6.37
N ILE A 49 -4.80 -3.53 -6.03
CA ILE A 49 -3.52 -3.19 -5.41
C ILE A 49 -3.35 -3.89 -4.05
N LEU A 50 -4.39 -3.90 -3.21
CA LEU A 50 -4.36 -4.56 -1.90
C LEU A 50 -4.07 -6.07 -2.01
N TYR A 51 -4.65 -6.74 -3.01
CA TYR A 51 -4.40 -8.17 -3.23
C TYR A 51 -3.02 -8.46 -3.82
N ASN A 52 -2.40 -7.48 -4.48
CA ASN A 52 -1.03 -7.58 -5.01
C ASN A 52 0.05 -7.19 -3.98
N ASP A 53 -0.35 -6.59 -2.85
CA ASP A 53 0.56 -6.19 -1.78
C ASP A 53 0.96 -7.38 -0.91
N MET A 54 2.23 -7.81 -1.01
CA MET A 54 2.75 -8.99 -0.31
C MET A 54 2.99 -8.76 1.19
N GLU A 55 3.03 -7.51 1.66
CA GLU A 55 3.35 -7.19 3.05
C GLU A 55 2.12 -7.23 3.97
N VAL A 56 0.93 -7.03 3.38
CA VAL A 56 -0.32 -6.94 4.11
C VAL A 56 -0.88 -8.34 4.36
N LYS A 57 -1.12 -8.66 5.64
CA LYS A 57 -1.81 -9.89 6.05
C LYS A 57 -3.32 -9.63 6.10
N ALA A 58 -4.13 -10.64 5.77
CA ALA A 58 -5.59 -10.57 5.80
C ALA A 58 -6.14 -9.93 7.09
N TRP A 59 -5.67 -10.35 8.27
CA TRP A 59 -6.12 -9.84 9.57
C TRP A 59 -5.67 -8.40 9.91
N ASN A 60 -4.69 -7.84 9.21
CA ASN A 60 -4.24 -6.46 9.39
C ASN A 60 -4.70 -5.55 8.25
N SER A 61 -5.33 -6.11 7.22
CA SER A 61 -5.73 -5.39 6.01
C SER A 61 -6.63 -4.20 6.31
N ALA A 62 -7.48 -4.25 7.34
CA ALA A 62 -8.39 -3.17 7.75
C ALA A 62 -7.74 -1.79 7.96
N LYS A 63 -6.44 -1.75 8.31
CA LYS A 63 -5.69 -0.50 8.51
C LYS A 63 -4.97 -0.01 7.27
N TRP A 64 -4.89 -0.84 6.23
CA TRP A 64 -4.25 -0.48 4.97
C TRP A 64 -5.04 0.62 4.26
N VAL A 65 -4.30 1.55 3.66
CA VAL A 65 -4.80 2.69 2.91
C VAL A 65 -4.08 2.72 1.56
N PRO A 66 -4.79 2.97 0.44
CA PRO A 66 -4.15 3.00 -0.86
C PRO A 66 -3.08 4.11 -0.97
N PRO A 67 -2.03 3.94 -1.77
CA PRO A 67 -1.03 4.99 -1.98
C PRO A 67 -1.65 6.29 -2.50
N GLY A 68 -1.32 7.42 -1.85
CA GLY A 68 -1.86 8.74 -2.20
C GLY A 68 -3.26 9.01 -1.63
N TYR A 69 -3.77 8.17 -0.74
CA TYR A 69 -5.01 8.41 -0.01
C TYR A 69 -4.72 8.79 1.45
N ILE A 70 -5.57 9.64 2.02
CA ILE A 70 -5.50 10.06 3.43
C ILE A 70 -6.25 9.04 4.30
N THR A 71 -7.40 8.60 3.79
CA THR A 71 -8.25 7.57 4.37
C THR A 71 -8.66 6.60 3.26
N ARG A 72 -9.25 5.46 3.60
CA ARG A 72 -9.67 4.46 2.59
C ARG A 72 -10.60 5.03 1.51
N GLU A 73 -11.41 6.01 1.88
CA GLU A 73 -12.37 6.68 0.99
C GLU A 73 -11.78 7.96 0.36
N GLU A 74 -11.01 8.72 1.12
CA GLU A 74 -10.59 10.06 0.72
C GLU A 74 -9.19 10.09 0.10
N ARG A 75 -9.15 10.51 -1.16
CA ARG A 75 -7.94 10.72 -1.94
C ARG A 75 -7.23 12.01 -1.53
N ASP A 76 -5.90 11.98 -1.38
CA ASP A 76 -5.11 13.18 -1.08
C ASP A 76 -4.97 14.09 -2.31
N VAL A 77 -5.95 14.96 -2.51
CA VAL A 77 -5.99 15.92 -3.62
C VAL A 77 -4.77 16.85 -3.61
N GLY A 78 -4.22 17.15 -2.43
CA GLY A 78 -3.03 17.98 -2.27
C GLY A 78 -1.78 17.28 -2.80
N HIS A 79 -1.59 16.00 -2.46
CA HIS A 79 -0.51 15.18 -2.98
C HIS A 79 -0.55 15.07 -4.51
N PHE A 80 -1.71 14.73 -5.09
CA PHE A 80 -1.84 14.62 -6.54
C PHE A 80 -1.64 15.95 -7.28
N ARG A 81 -2.06 17.08 -6.69
CA ARG A 81 -1.78 18.40 -7.25
C ARG A 81 -0.29 18.70 -7.26
N ARG A 82 0.45 18.33 -6.21
CA ARG A 82 1.92 18.52 -6.16
C ARG A 82 2.62 17.65 -7.19
N LEU A 83 2.21 16.39 -7.32
CA LEU A 83 2.74 15.47 -8.34
C LEU A 83 2.46 16.00 -9.76
N SER A 84 1.26 16.51 -10.04
CA SER A 84 0.93 17.03 -11.37
C SER A 84 1.70 18.29 -11.72
N VAL A 85 1.92 19.20 -10.78
CA VAL A 85 2.77 20.39 -11.01
C VAL A 85 4.21 19.99 -11.27
N ALA A 86 4.76 19.07 -10.47
CA ALA A 86 6.13 18.58 -10.65
C ALA A 86 6.30 17.92 -12.03
N TYR A 87 5.37 17.04 -12.41
CA TYR A 87 5.36 16.37 -13.70
C TYR A 87 5.25 17.36 -14.88
N ASN A 88 4.33 18.33 -14.83
CA ASN A 88 4.20 19.35 -15.88
C ASN A 88 5.47 20.21 -16.00
N THR A 89 6.13 20.51 -14.88
CA THR A 89 7.37 21.29 -14.89
C THR A 89 8.52 20.49 -15.50
N GLN A 90 8.57 19.18 -15.26
CA GLN A 90 9.54 18.30 -15.90
C GLN A 90 9.30 18.20 -17.41
N TRP A 91 8.06 17.92 -17.84
CA TRP A 91 7.71 17.83 -19.26
C TRP A 91 8.05 19.12 -20.01
N ASN A 92 7.64 20.28 -19.49
CA ASN A 92 7.99 21.56 -20.12
C ASN A 92 9.50 21.79 -20.23
N ARG A 93 10.31 21.26 -19.31
CA ARG A 93 11.78 21.37 -19.35
C ARG A 93 12.40 20.42 -20.37
N GLU A 94 11.74 19.32 -20.71
CA GLU A 94 12.17 18.37 -21.74
C GLU A 94 11.77 18.84 -23.16
N ASP A 95 10.62 19.50 -23.27
CA ASP A 95 10.12 20.12 -24.51
C ASP A 95 10.89 21.40 -24.88
N GLU A 96 11.44 22.09 -23.87
CA GLU A 96 12.53 23.06 -24.04
C GLU A 96 13.85 22.31 -24.26
N GLY A 97 13.97 21.63 -25.40
CA GLY A 97 15.22 21.04 -25.85
C GLY A 97 16.37 22.05 -25.76
N PRO A 98 17.60 21.61 -25.47
CA PRO A 98 18.68 22.52 -25.09
C PRO A 98 19.01 23.47 -26.25
N SER A 99 18.74 24.77 -26.06
CA SER A 99 19.60 25.80 -26.61
C SER A 99 20.94 25.70 -25.88
N THR A 100 21.79 24.80 -26.38
CA THR A 100 23.24 24.73 -26.18
C THR A 100 23.79 25.48 -24.96
N GLU A 101 23.69 24.91 -23.77
CA GLU A 101 24.57 25.32 -22.66
C GLU A 101 24.84 24.12 -21.76
N ASN A 102 25.93 23.43 -22.09
CA ASN A 102 26.54 22.38 -21.29
C ASN A 102 26.94 22.94 -19.91
N LYS A 103 26.15 22.67 -18.88
CA LYS A 103 26.61 22.67 -17.50
C LYS A 103 26.33 21.32 -16.86
N ARG A 104 27.22 20.36 -17.17
CA ARG A 104 27.47 19.24 -16.24
C ARG A 104 27.78 19.81 -14.85
N PRO A 105 27.29 19.21 -13.75
CA PRO A 105 27.75 19.56 -12.42
C PRO A 105 29.24 19.20 -12.35
N THR A 106 30.10 20.22 -12.34
CA THR A 106 31.52 20.03 -12.08
C THR A 106 31.64 19.50 -10.66
N THR A 107 31.94 18.21 -10.56
CA THR A 107 32.40 17.53 -9.36
C THR A 107 33.32 18.45 -8.57
N GLU A 108 32.90 18.70 -7.33
CA GLU A 108 33.62 19.42 -6.30
C GLU A 108 35.08 18.95 -6.27
N ARG A 109 35.98 19.79 -6.78
CA ARG A 109 37.41 19.54 -6.72
C ARG A 109 37.80 19.78 -5.27
N VAL A 110 38.06 18.70 -4.53
CA VAL A 110 38.73 18.70 -3.22
C VAL A 110 39.92 19.66 -3.29
N GLN A 111 39.76 20.87 -2.76
CA GLN A 111 40.85 21.81 -2.54
C GLN A 111 41.38 21.55 -1.15
N HIS A 112 42.47 20.80 -1.14
CA HIS A 112 43.43 20.71 -0.06
C HIS A 112 43.94 22.15 0.21
N GLY A 113 43.52 22.73 1.33
CA GLY A 113 44.02 24.04 1.77
C GLY A 113 45.49 23.95 2.20
N PRO A 114 46.36 24.89 1.80
CA PRO A 114 47.75 24.89 2.23
C PRO A 114 47.86 25.38 3.68
N GLU A 115 48.57 24.61 4.50
CA GLU A 115 49.10 25.07 5.79
C GLU A 115 50.24 26.07 5.55
N PRO A 116 50.28 27.19 6.29
CA PRO A 116 51.56 27.68 6.78
C PRO A 116 51.58 27.92 8.29
N LYS A 117 52.81 27.80 8.79
CA LYS A 117 53.28 27.66 10.17
C LYS A 117 53.38 28.98 10.95
N GLN A 118 53.29 28.84 12.29
CA GLN A 118 53.92 29.61 13.39
C GLN A 118 53.50 31.09 13.52
N GLU A 119 53.25 31.68 14.71
CA GLU A 119 54.18 31.87 15.83
C GLU A 119 53.47 32.61 17.02
N GLN A 120 53.70 32.11 18.25
CA GLN A 120 53.94 32.77 19.57
C GLN A 120 53.03 33.88 20.23
N ASP A 121 52.92 33.71 21.56
CA ASP A 121 52.66 34.65 22.68
C ASP A 121 51.20 35.04 22.99
N ALA A 122 50.65 34.94 24.22
CA ALA A 122 51.22 34.90 25.58
C ALA A 122 50.34 34.09 26.56
#